data_AF-A0A3M2GZH6-F1
#
_entry.id   AF-A0A3M2GZH6-F1
#
_cell.length_a   1.000
_cell.length_b   1.000
_cell.length_c   1.000
_cell.angle_alpha   90.00
_cell.angle_beta   90.00
_cell.angle_gamma   90.00
#
_symmetry.space_group_name_H-M   'P 1'
#
loop_
_entity.id
_entity.type
_entity.pdbx_description
1 polymer ?
#
loop_
_entity_poly.entity_id
_entity_poly.type
_entity_poly.pdbx_seq_one_letter_code
_entity_poly.pdbx_strand_id
1 'polypeptide(L)'
;MSRIVSMLMFVGISLLLHCATHRPLPPGTPPAEPTPSGESSPAERPMYAVESTPVTGRMVILKARLTLESQEPEAVIDSILALVSRYNGYVLRSENTRITIRVPSKKMHTVIDTIATLAHLVKKEISGEDVTDRYHDLEIRLDNAKKVRQRYLALLAKAQNVEEALRIERELERLSREIDLLEGRWNRMRHQVQYATISVTVRRETRPGPLAWVFIGTFKLIQFLFVW
;
A
#
# COMPACT_ATOMS: atom_id res chain seq x y z
N MET A 1 13.11 35.10 50.35
CA MET A 1 14.41 34.39 50.39
C MET A 1 14.49 33.56 49.10
N SER A 2 14.99 34.11 47.99
CA SER A 2 16.42 34.15 47.61
C SER A 2 16.93 32.72 47.41
N ARG A 3 17.28 32.20 46.22
CA ARG A 3 18.34 32.64 45.29
C ARG A 3 18.17 31.97 43.89
N ILE A 4 18.24 32.72 42.77
CA ILE A 4 19.37 32.84 41.80
C ILE A 4 19.49 31.61 40.86
N VAL A 5 19.04 31.65 39.60
CA VAL A 5 19.62 32.28 38.37
C VAL A 5 20.89 31.57 37.85
N SER A 6 20.77 31.05 36.61
CA SER A 6 21.75 31.04 35.51
C SER A 6 23.21 30.62 35.78
N MET A 7 23.71 29.63 35.04
CA MET A 7 24.83 29.89 34.12
C MET A 7 25.04 28.77 33.09
N LEU A 8 24.72 29.12 31.85
CA LEU A 8 25.25 28.53 30.62
C LEU A 8 26.79 28.52 30.67
N MET A 9 27.41 27.37 30.39
CA MET A 9 28.84 27.26 30.09
C MET A 9 29.04 26.10 29.11
N PHE A 10 28.95 26.39 27.81
CA PHE A 10 29.63 25.59 26.79
C PHE A 10 30.52 26.54 25.99
N VAL A 11 31.81 26.41 26.27
CA VAL A 11 32.92 27.15 25.68
C VAL A 11 33.06 26.72 24.22
N GLY A 12 32.96 27.70 23.32
CA GLY A 12 33.27 27.55 21.91
C GLY A 12 34.79 27.49 21.70
N ILE A 13 35.24 26.47 20.98
CA ILE A 13 36.58 26.41 20.39
C ILE A 13 36.40 26.63 18.89
N SER A 14 36.84 27.82 18.47
CA SER A 14 36.98 28.23 17.08
C SER A 14 38.30 27.69 16.54
N LEU A 15 38.25 26.88 15.48
CA LEU A 15 39.42 26.53 14.70
C LEU A 15 39.08 26.73 13.21
N LEU A 16 39.60 27.82 12.66
CA LEU A 16 39.66 28.09 11.24
C LEU A 16 40.70 27.16 10.62
N LEU A 17 40.31 26.37 9.61
CA LEU A 17 41.23 26.01 8.53
C LEU A 17 40.44 25.87 7.21
N HIS A 18 40.83 26.74 6.28
CA HIS A 18 40.53 26.76 4.85
C HIS A 18 40.81 25.42 4.16
N CYS A 19 39.95 25.01 3.20
CA CYS A 19 40.37 24.80 1.80
C CYS A 19 39.22 24.45 0.83
N ALA A 20 39.17 25.22 -0.27
CA ALA A 20 38.87 24.83 -1.66
C ALA A 20 37.52 24.19 -2.03
N THR A 21 36.55 25.05 -2.34
CA THR A 21 35.43 24.78 -3.26
C THR A 21 35.93 24.68 -4.71
N HIS A 22 35.89 23.48 -5.30
CA HIS A 22 36.12 23.28 -6.74
C HIS A 22 34.77 23.36 -7.48
N ARG A 23 34.54 24.44 -8.24
CA ARG A 23 33.45 24.53 -9.23
C ARG A 23 33.93 23.88 -10.53
N PRO A 24 33.19 22.93 -11.15
CA PRO A 24 33.46 22.54 -12.52
C PRO A 24 32.99 23.63 -13.50
N LEU A 25 33.83 23.90 -14.50
CA LEU A 25 33.57 24.83 -15.61
C LEU A 25 32.39 24.37 -16.49
N PRO A 26 31.59 25.29 -17.05
CA PRO A 26 30.63 24.95 -18.08
C PRO A 26 31.36 24.60 -19.40
N PRO A 27 30.92 23.57 -20.14
CA PRO A 27 31.44 23.30 -21.47
C PRO A 27 31.07 24.41 -22.46
N GLY A 28 32.03 24.73 -23.32
CA GLY A 28 32.01 25.87 -24.24
C GLY A 28 30.87 25.86 -25.26
N THR A 29 30.52 27.08 -25.67
CA THR A 29 29.57 27.42 -26.71
C THR A 29 29.96 26.77 -28.05
N PRO A 30 29.09 25.98 -28.68
CA PRO A 30 29.28 25.56 -30.08
C PRO A 30 29.16 26.77 -31.02
N PRO A 31 29.83 26.74 -32.20
CA PRO A 31 29.73 27.81 -33.20
C PRO A 31 28.30 27.94 -33.75
N ALA A 32 27.90 29.18 -34.04
CA ALA A 32 26.67 29.49 -34.76
C ALA A 32 26.78 29.05 -36.22
N GLU A 33 25.88 28.17 -36.65
CA GLU A 33 25.60 27.88 -38.05
C GLU A 33 24.19 28.39 -38.44
N PRO A 34 24.00 28.72 -39.73
CA PRO A 34 23.05 29.75 -40.16
C PRO A 34 21.59 29.31 -40.15
N THR A 35 20.74 30.28 -39.86
CA THR A 35 19.28 30.23 -39.98
C THR A 35 18.86 29.98 -41.43
N PRO A 36 18.05 28.95 -41.73
CA PRO A 36 17.15 29.00 -42.86
C PRO A 36 15.82 29.60 -42.38
N SER A 37 15.55 30.82 -42.81
CA SER A 37 14.19 31.38 -42.82
C SER A 37 13.32 30.52 -43.73
N GLY A 38 12.32 29.88 -43.14
CA GLY A 38 11.34 29.06 -43.85
C GLY A 38 10.05 29.01 -43.06
N GLU A 39 9.16 29.95 -43.36
CA GLU A 39 7.78 30.00 -42.92
C GLU A 39 7.03 28.70 -43.26
N SER A 40 6.45 28.04 -42.25
CA SER A 40 5.17 27.33 -42.41
C SER A 40 4.56 26.98 -41.05
N SER A 41 3.40 27.61 -40.80
CA SER A 41 2.20 27.07 -40.12
C SER A 41 2.33 26.44 -38.72
N PRO A 42 1.61 26.94 -37.70
CA PRO A 42 1.50 26.26 -36.40
C PRO A 42 0.70 24.96 -36.58
N ALA A 43 1.40 23.84 -36.78
CA ALA A 43 0.83 22.52 -36.59
C ALA A 43 0.61 22.33 -35.09
N GLU A 44 -0.64 22.54 -34.68
CA GLU A 44 -1.21 22.22 -33.39
C GLU A 44 -0.82 20.77 -33.03
N ARG A 45 0.18 20.63 -32.18
CA ARG A 45 0.60 19.33 -31.67
C ARG A 45 -0.58 18.80 -30.85
N PRO A 46 -1.17 17.64 -31.19
CA PRO A 46 -2.19 17.09 -30.32
C PRO A 46 -1.50 16.83 -28.98
N MET A 47 -1.97 17.57 -27.98
CA MET A 47 -1.78 17.26 -26.58
C MET A 47 -2.16 15.78 -26.47
N TYR A 48 -1.20 14.91 -26.16
CA TYR A 48 -1.49 13.52 -25.86
C TYR A 48 -2.44 13.54 -24.67
N ALA A 49 -3.74 13.49 -24.96
CA ALA A 49 -4.74 13.09 -24.02
C ALA A 49 -4.31 11.70 -23.59
N VAL A 50 -3.79 11.59 -22.38
CA VAL A 50 -3.72 10.31 -21.70
C VAL A 50 -5.18 9.94 -21.48
N GLU A 51 -5.77 9.31 -22.49
CA GLU A 51 -7.01 8.59 -22.36
C GLU A 51 -6.72 7.52 -21.31
N SER A 52 -7.11 7.81 -20.07
CA SER A 52 -7.18 6.80 -19.03
C SER A 52 -8.33 5.87 -19.42
N THR A 53 -8.07 4.94 -20.34
CA THR A 53 -8.97 3.83 -20.60
C THR A 53 -9.23 3.16 -19.26
N PRO A 54 -10.50 2.94 -18.86
CA PRO A 54 -10.80 2.21 -17.64
C PRO A 54 -10.25 0.80 -17.83
N VAL A 55 -9.13 0.50 -17.16
CA VAL A 55 -8.44 -0.79 -17.32
C VAL A 55 -9.27 -1.87 -16.63
N THR A 56 -10.23 -2.39 -17.39
CA THR A 56 -11.07 -3.53 -17.04
C THR A 56 -10.19 -4.77 -17.20
N GLY A 57 -9.35 -5.03 -16.19
CA GLY A 57 -8.39 -6.15 -16.22
C GLY A 57 -7.23 -6.06 -15.22
N ARG A 58 -7.02 -4.93 -14.54
CA ARG A 58 -5.95 -4.83 -13.54
C ARG A 58 -6.25 -5.70 -12.31
N MET A 59 -5.23 -6.42 -11.86
CA MET A 59 -5.26 -7.17 -10.62
C MET A 59 -4.68 -6.28 -9.52
N VAL A 60 -5.53 -5.74 -8.66
CA VAL A 60 -5.10 -4.82 -7.58
C VAL A 60 -5.47 -5.39 -6.23
N ILE A 61 -4.50 -5.47 -5.33
CA ILE A 61 -4.75 -5.82 -3.93
C ILE A 61 -5.15 -4.54 -3.20
N LEU A 62 -6.37 -4.51 -2.68
CA LEU A 62 -6.91 -3.34 -1.99
C LEU A 62 -6.86 -3.52 -0.47
N LYS A 63 -6.39 -2.48 0.20
CA LYS A 63 -6.33 -2.40 1.67
C LYS A 63 -6.89 -1.06 2.13
N ALA A 64 -7.62 -1.08 3.23
CA ALA A 64 -8.11 0.12 3.88
C ALA A 64 -7.84 0.08 5.38
N ARG A 65 -7.47 1.22 5.95
CA ARG A 65 -7.35 1.44 7.40
C ARG A 65 -8.26 2.59 7.80
N LEU A 66 -9.15 2.31 8.73
CA LEU A 66 -10.11 3.26 9.26
C LEU A 66 -9.88 3.44 10.76
N THR A 67 -9.87 4.69 11.22
CA THR A 67 -9.93 5.03 12.63
C THR A 67 -11.24 5.77 12.89
N LEU A 68 -12.07 5.21 13.75
CA LEU A 68 -13.31 5.85 14.19
C LEU A 68 -13.23 6.23 15.67
N GLU A 69 -14.02 7.21 16.06
CA GLU A 69 -14.26 7.59 17.44
C GLU A 69 -15.74 7.40 17.78
N SER A 70 -16.00 6.72 18.89
CA SER A 70 -17.34 6.45 19.41
C SER A 70 -17.35 6.48 20.93
N GLN A 71 -18.48 6.80 21.54
CA GLN A 71 -18.68 6.66 22.99
C GLN A 71 -18.72 5.17 23.39
N GLU A 72 -19.26 4.32 22.52
CA GLU A 72 -19.43 2.87 22.69
C GLU A 72 -18.68 2.12 21.57
N PRO A 73 -17.37 1.84 21.73
CA PRO A 73 -16.58 1.17 20.71
C PRO A 73 -17.09 -0.22 20.35
N GLU A 74 -17.54 -0.98 21.36
CA GLU A 74 -17.98 -2.37 21.20
C GLU A 74 -19.26 -2.45 20.33
N ALA A 75 -20.24 -1.57 20.57
CA ALA A 75 -21.46 -1.49 19.76
C ALA A 75 -21.19 -1.17 18.27
N VAL A 76 -20.16 -0.37 17.99
CA VAL A 76 -19.71 -0.10 16.61
C VAL A 76 -19.10 -1.35 15.98
N ILE A 77 -18.28 -2.11 16.72
CA ILE A 77 -17.71 -3.37 16.24
C ILE A 77 -18.83 -4.37 15.91
N ASP A 78 -19.84 -4.50 16.76
CA ASP A 78 -21.00 -5.39 16.52
C ASP A 78 -21.79 -4.98 15.27
N SER A 79 -21.98 -3.67 15.09
CA SER A 79 -22.63 -3.12 13.89
C SER A 79 -21.81 -3.42 12.61
N ILE A 80 -20.48 -3.36 12.70
CA ILE A 80 -19.58 -3.74 11.60
C ILE A 80 -19.69 -5.25 11.31
N LEU A 81 -19.78 -6.10 12.33
CA LEU A 81 -19.96 -7.55 12.15
C LEU A 81 -21.24 -7.86 11.35
N ALA A 82 -22.36 -7.25 11.72
CA ALA A 82 -23.63 -7.43 10.99
C ALA A 82 -23.55 -6.93 9.55
N LEU A 83 -22.84 -5.83 9.32
CA LEU A 83 -22.61 -5.24 8.00
C LEU A 83 -21.77 -6.17 7.11
N VAL A 84 -20.70 -6.76 7.66
CA VAL A 84 -19.81 -7.68 6.91
C VAL A 84 -20.59 -8.87 6.35
N SER A 85 -21.48 -9.46 7.16
CA SER A 85 -22.34 -10.56 6.74
C SER A 85 -23.27 -10.17 5.58
N ARG A 86 -23.79 -8.93 5.56
CA ARG A 86 -24.66 -8.42 4.49
C ARG A 86 -23.96 -8.32 3.13
N TYR A 87 -22.66 -8.06 3.12
CA TYR A 87 -21.87 -7.86 1.90
C TYR A 87 -21.05 -9.10 1.49
N ASN A 88 -21.42 -10.29 1.99
CA ASN A 88 -20.72 -11.55 1.73
C ASN A 88 -19.23 -11.47 2.09
N GLY A 89 -18.90 -10.68 3.12
CA GLY A 89 -17.57 -10.64 3.71
C GLY A 89 -17.40 -11.65 4.83
N TYR A 90 -16.18 -11.72 5.36
CA TYR A 90 -15.86 -12.51 6.54
C TYR A 90 -14.87 -11.78 7.43
N VAL A 91 -14.83 -12.19 8.70
CA VAL A 91 -13.97 -11.59 9.73
C VAL A 91 -12.68 -12.38 9.82
N LEU A 92 -11.54 -11.69 9.80
CA LEU A 92 -10.23 -12.31 10.02
C LEU A 92 -9.84 -12.26 11.49
N ARG A 93 -10.17 -11.14 12.15
CA ARG A 93 -9.84 -10.90 13.56
C ARG A 93 -10.82 -9.90 14.13
N SER A 94 -11.31 -10.16 15.33
CA SER A 94 -12.18 -9.24 16.07
C SER A 94 -11.70 -9.12 17.51
N GLU A 95 -11.63 -7.90 18.00
CA GLU A 95 -11.29 -7.47 19.36
C GLU A 95 -12.23 -6.30 19.73
N ASN A 96 -12.34 -5.96 21.01
CA ASN A 96 -13.30 -4.93 21.49
C ASN A 96 -13.16 -3.56 20.82
N THR A 97 -11.96 -3.21 20.36
CA THR A 97 -11.67 -1.90 19.73
C THR A 97 -11.09 -2.01 18.33
N ARG A 98 -10.89 -3.23 17.82
CA ARG A 98 -10.25 -3.44 16.53
C ARG A 98 -10.84 -4.65 15.83
N ILE A 99 -11.18 -4.46 14.56
CA ILE A 99 -11.65 -5.54 13.71
C ILE A 99 -10.94 -5.49 12.37
N THR A 100 -10.56 -6.66 11.85
CA THR A 100 -10.04 -6.82 10.49
C THR A 100 -10.97 -7.73 9.73
N ILE A 101 -11.49 -7.22 8.63
CA ILE A 101 -12.52 -7.86 7.81
C ILE A 101 -12.01 -7.99 6.38
N ARG A 102 -12.55 -8.98 5.68
CA ARG A 102 -12.40 -9.11 4.23
C ARG A 102 -13.75 -9.04 3.56
N VAL A 103 -13.83 -8.20 2.54
CA VAL A 103 -15.04 -7.97 1.76
C VAL A 103 -14.71 -8.06 0.28
N PRO A 104 -15.66 -8.47 -0.59
CA PRO A 104 -15.42 -8.48 -2.02
C PRO A 104 -14.90 -7.12 -2.51
N SER A 105 -13.81 -7.10 -3.26
CA SER A 105 -13.11 -5.87 -3.66
C SER A 105 -14.03 -4.87 -4.36
N LYS A 106 -15.00 -5.36 -5.15
CA LYS A 106 -16.03 -4.55 -5.83
C LYS A 106 -16.97 -3.80 -4.88
N LYS A 107 -17.11 -4.26 -3.63
CA LYS A 107 -18.00 -3.68 -2.61
C LYS A 107 -17.25 -2.90 -1.53
N MET A 108 -15.91 -2.85 -1.60
CA MET A 108 -15.08 -2.22 -0.57
C MET A 108 -15.49 -0.77 -0.31
N HIS A 109 -15.70 0.04 -1.35
CA HIS A 109 -16.01 1.46 -1.18
C HIS A 109 -17.35 1.65 -0.46
N THR A 110 -18.40 0.95 -0.90
CA THR A 110 -19.72 0.95 -0.26
C THR A 110 -19.66 0.54 1.21
N VAL A 111 -18.87 -0.50 1.53
CA VAL A 111 -18.65 -0.95 2.91
C VAL A 111 -17.99 0.14 3.74
N ILE A 112 -16.91 0.76 3.23
CA ILE A 112 -16.20 1.83 3.93
C ILE A 112 -17.13 3.02 4.22
N ASP A 113 -17.92 3.43 3.22
CA ASP A 113 -18.81 4.57 3.37
C ASP A 113 -19.94 4.26 4.36
N THR A 114 -20.45 3.03 4.36
CA THR A 114 -21.42 2.59 5.38
C THR A 114 -20.79 2.58 6.78
N ILE A 115 -19.55 2.09 6.94
CA ILE A 115 -18.82 2.13 8.21
C ILE A 115 -18.62 3.57 8.69
N ALA A 116 -18.34 4.50 7.79
CA ALA A 116 -18.15 5.92 8.11
C ALA A 116 -19.43 6.59 8.66
N THR A 117 -20.61 6.00 8.44
CA THR A 117 -21.88 6.48 9.03
C THR A 117 -22.15 5.97 10.44
N LEU A 118 -21.44 4.92 10.89
CA LEU A 118 -21.68 4.31 12.20
C LEU A 118 -21.08 5.11 13.36
N ALA A 119 -20.01 5.87 13.10
CA ALA A 119 -19.27 6.62 14.11
C ALA A 119 -18.45 7.74 13.46
N HIS A 120 -17.85 8.62 14.27
CA HIS A 120 -17.04 9.73 13.76
C HIS A 120 -15.74 9.21 13.12
N LEU A 121 -15.59 9.40 11.81
CA LEU A 121 -14.40 8.96 11.08
C LEU A 121 -13.25 9.96 11.25
N VAL A 122 -12.20 9.55 11.96
CA VAL A 122 -11.02 10.38 12.25
C VAL A 122 -9.97 10.25 11.16
N LYS A 123 -9.75 9.03 10.66
CA LYS A 123 -8.73 8.75 9.65
C LYS A 123 -9.23 7.70 8.67
N LYS A 124 -9.04 7.96 7.38
CA LYS A 124 -9.28 7.04 6.26
C LYS A 124 -8.03 6.96 5.41
N GLU A 125 -7.48 5.76 5.29
CA GLU A 125 -6.33 5.47 4.43
C GLU A 125 -6.70 4.29 3.54
N ILE A 126 -6.64 4.48 2.23
CA ILE A 126 -6.89 3.43 1.23
C ILE A 126 -5.63 3.30 0.40
N SER A 127 -5.15 2.06 0.24
CA SER A 127 -4.02 1.74 -0.62
C SER A 127 -4.37 0.60 -1.56
N GLY A 128 -3.82 0.68 -2.77
CA GLY A 128 -3.91 -0.34 -3.80
C GLY A 128 -2.50 -0.70 -4.26
N GLU A 129 -2.24 -1.99 -4.39
CA GLU A 129 -1.00 -2.51 -4.95
C GLU A 129 -1.33 -3.20 -6.27
N ASP A 130 -0.83 -2.67 -7.39
CA ASP A 130 -0.97 -3.31 -8.69
C ASP A 130 -0.08 -4.56 -8.71
N VAL A 131 -0.72 -5.71 -8.93
CA VAL A 131 -0.08 -7.02 -8.97
C VAL A 131 -0.35 -7.73 -10.30
N THR A 132 -0.78 -7.01 -11.34
CA THR A 132 -1.17 -7.56 -12.63
C THR A 132 -0.08 -8.45 -13.23
N ASP A 133 1.15 -7.94 -13.34
CA ASP A 133 2.27 -8.70 -13.91
C ASP A 133 2.59 -9.94 -13.06
N ARG A 134 2.68 -9.78 -11.73
CA ARG A 134 2.96 -10.89 -10.81
C ARG A 134 1.87 -11.96 -10.83
N TYR A 135 0.62 -11.57 -11.03
CA TYR A 135 -0.51 -12.50 -11.13
C TYR A 135 -0.38 -13.34 -12.40
N HIS A 136 -0.17 -12.69 -13.53
CA HIS A 136 -0.07 -13.35 -14.83
C HIS A 136 1.21 -14.22 -14.93
N ASP A 137 2.32 -13.77 -14.34
CA ASP A 137 3.56 -14.56 -14.24
C ASP A 137 3.37 -15.85 -13.47
N LEU A 138 2.68 -15.80 -12.32
CA LEU A 138 2.39 -17.00 -11.52
C LEU A 138 1.48 -17.98 -12.28
N GLU A 139 0.49 -17.47 -13.00
CA GLU A 139 -0.41 -18.27 -13.82
C GLU A 139 0.34 -18.98 -14.96
N ILE A 140 1.14 -18.25 -15.74
CA ILE A 140 1.95 -18.81 -16.83
C ILE A 140 2.92 -19.88 -16.30
N ARG A 141 3.61 -19.59 -15.19
CA ARG A 141 4.56 -20.55 -14.59
C ARG A 141 3.86 -21.81 -14.11
N LEU A 142 2.70 -21.68 -13.48
CA LEU A 142 1.91 -22.82 -13.02
C LEU A 142 1.43 -23.69 -14.19
N ASP A 143 0.90 -23.07 -15.24
CA ASP A 143 0.45 -23.77 -16.45
C ASP A 143 1.60 -24.49 -17.15
N ASN A 144 2.75 -23.81 -17.32
CA ASN A 144 3.95 -24.42 -17.90
C ASN A 144 4.45 -25.62 -17.07
N ALA A 145 4.51 -25.49 -15.74
CA ALA A 145 4.92 -26.60 -14.88
C ALA A 145 3.98 -27.80 -14.99
N LYS A 146 2.65 -27.56 -15.05
CA LYS A 146 1.64 -28.62 -15.27
C LYS A 146 1.81 -29.31 -16.63
N LYS A 147 2.06 -28.55 -17.70
CA LYS A 147 2.35 -29.09 -19.05
C LYS A 147 3.63 -29.92 -19.08
N VAL A 148 4.69 -29.45 -18.43
CA VAL A 148 5.95 -30.21 -18.32
C VAL A 148 5.72 -31.53 -17.56
N ARG A 149 5.00 -31.49 -16.43
CA ARG A 149 4.63 -32.70 -15.69
C ARG A 149 3.86 -33.69 -16.57
N GLN A 150 2.89 -33.22 -17.36
CA GLN A 150 2.14 -34.08 -18.27
C GLN A 150 3.03 -34.73 -19.34
N ARG A 151 4.01 -34.00 -19.88
CA ARG A 151 5.00 -34.57 -20.80
C ARG A 151 5.87 -35.64 -20.11
N TYR A 152 6.30 -35.40 -18.88
CA TYR A 152 7.07 -36.39 -18.10
C TYR A 152 6.26 -37.65 -17.79
N LEU A 153 4.97 -37.52 -17.46
CA LEU A 153 4.08 -38.67 -17.31
C LEU A 153 3.96 -39.49 -18.60
N ALA A 154 3.89 -38.82 -19.76
CA ALA A 154 3.87 -39.50 -21.05
C ALA A 154 5.22 -40.19 -21.39
N LEU A 155 6.35 -39.66 -20.91
CA LEU A 155 7.66 -40.31 -21.03
C LEU A 155 7.77 -41.51 -20.08
N LEU A 156 7.28 -41.38 -18.84
CA LEU A 156 7.25 -42.47 -17.87
C LEU A 156 6.48 -43.68 -18.41
N ALA A 157 5.33 -43.44 -19.05
CA ALA A 157 4.52 -44.48 -19.68
C ALA A 157 5.24 -45.23 -20.83
N LYS A 158 6.31 -44.65 -21.39
CA LYS A 158 7.12 -45.23 -22.47
C LYS A 158 8.46 -45.79 -21.99
N ALA A 159 8.81 -45.60 -20.72
CA ALA A 159 10.09 -46.04 -20.17
C ALA A 159 10.19 -47.58 -20.21
N GLN A 160 11.28 -48.09 -20.77
CA GLN A 160 11.47 -49.54 -20.95
C GLN A 160 12.38 -50.17 -19.89
N ASN A 161 13.11 -49.32 -19.13
CA ASN A 161 14.06 -49.76 -18.12
C ASN A 161 13.78 -49.06 -16.79
N VAL A 162 14.10 -49.75 -15.70
CA VAL A 162 13.83 -49.27 -14.32
C VAL A 162 14.63 -48.00 -13.99
N GLU A 163 15.87 -47.93 -14.47
CA GLU A 163 16.76 -46.78 -14.25
C GLU A 163 16.17 -45.47 -14.82
N GLU A 164 15.61 -45.51 -16.03
CA GLU A 164 14.92 -44.40 -16.69
C GLU A 164 13.63 -44.03 -15.96
N ALA A 165 12.83 -45.02 -15.56
CA ALA A 165 11.63 -44.80 -14.77
C ALA A 165 11.94 -44.07 -13.45
N LEU A 166 12.94 -44.54 -12.70
CA LEU A 166 13.40 -43.92 -11.45
C LEU A 166 13.96 -42.50 -11.65
N ARG A 167 14.55 -42.20 -12.81
CA ARG A 167 14.99 -40.82 -13.15
C ARG A 167 13.78 -39.92 -13.41
N ILE A 168 12.80 -40.39 -14.18
CA ILE A 168 11.60 -39.61 -14.50
C ILE A 168 10.75 -39.38 -13.25
N GLU A 169 10.61 -40.37 -12.38
CA GLU A 169 9.89 -40.25 -11.10
C GLU A 169 10.48 -39.18 -10.21
N ARG A 170 11.81 -39.15 -10.03
CA ARG A 170 12.50 -38.10 -9.25
C ARG A 170 12.20 -36.69 -9.78
N GLU A 171 12.16 -36.53 -11.11
CA GLU A 171 11.80 -35.25 -11.72
C GLU A 171 10.31 -34.92 -11.55
N LEU A 172 9.43 -35.91 -11.64
CA LEU A 172 7.99 -35.74 -11.38
C LEU A 172 7.71 -35.31 -9.94
N GLU A 173 8.43 -35.86 -8.96
CA GLU A 173 8.36 -35.43 -7.56
C GLU A 173 8.82 -33.98 -7.38
N ARG A 174 9.91 -33.60 -8.05
CA ARG A 174 10.39 -32.21 -8.05
C ARG A 174 9.37 -31.26 -8.65
N LEU A 175 8.82 -31.59 -9.83
CA LEU A 175 7.81 -30.79 -10.51
C LEU A 175 6.51 -30.70 -9.70
N SER A 176 6.10 -31.77 -9.03
CA SER A 176 4.88 -31.75 -8.21
C SER A 176 5.02 -30.80 -7.03
N ARG A 177 6.15 -30.84 -6.30
CA ARG A 177 6.43 -29.86 -5.25
C ARG A 177 6.45 -28.42 -5.77
N GLU A 178 7.02 -28.21 -6.95
CA GLU A 178 7.03 -26.89 -7.59
C GLU A 178 5.62 -26.39 -7.93
N ILE A 179 4.77 -27.26 -8.50
CA ILE A 179 3.37 -26.98 -8.80
C ILE A 179 2.60 -26.63 -7.52
N ASP A 180 2.75 -27.40 -6.45
CA ASP A 180 2.04 -27.15 -5.19
C ASP A 180 2.39 -25.77 -4.60
N LEU A 181 3.67 -25.40 -4.67
CA LEU A 181 4.15 -24.08 -4.23
C LEU A 181 3.60 -22.95 -5.13
N LEU A 182 3.60 -23.13 -6.44
CA LEU A 182 3.07 -22.16 -7.40
C LEU A 182 1.56 -21.98 -7.24
N GLU A 183 0.82 -23.08 -7.12
CA GLU A 183 -0.63 -23.09 -6.93
C GLU A 183 -1.04 -22.43 -5.62
N GLY A 184 -0.31 -22.73 -4.53
CA GLY A 184 -0.50 -22.04 -3.25
C GLY A 184 -0.25 -20.53 -3.34
N ARG A 185 0.79 -20.09 -4.06
CA ARG A 185 1.06 -18.66 -4.29
C ARG A 185 -0.02 -18.00 -5.13
N TRP A 186 -0.42 -18.63 -6.23
CA TRP A 186 -1.43 -18.13 -7.15
C TRP A 186 -2.80 -18.00 -6.48
N ASN A 187 -3.23 -19.03 -5.73
CA ASN A 187 -4.47 -19.00 -4.97
C ASN A 187 -4.46 -17.85 -3.94
N ARG A 188 -3.38 -17.66 -3.18
CA ARG A 188 -3.27 -16.55 -2.23
C ARG A 188 -3.41 -15.19 -2.92
N MET A 189 -2.68 -14.96 -4.01
CA MET A 189 -2.75 -13.72 -4.78
C MET A 189 -4.16 -13.47 -5.30
N ARG A 190 -4.78 -14.51 -5.87
CA ARG A 190 -6.17 -14.47 -6.36
C ARG A 190 -7.15 -14.08 -5.26
N HIS A 191 -7.03 -14.66 -4.07
CA HIS A 191 -7.88 -14.28 -2.93
C HIS A 191 -7.65 -12.83 -2.49
N GLN A 192 -6.41 -12.32 -2.51
CA GLN A 192 -6.10 -10.94 -2.16
C GLN A 192 -6.63 -9.92 -3.17
N VAL A 193 -6.75 -10.29 -4.44
CA VAL A 193 -7.35 -9.46 -5.49
C VAL A 193 -8.88 -9.50 -5.40
N GLN A 194 -9.47 -10.67 -5.13
CA GLN A 194 -10.92 -10.84 -5.02
C GLN A 194 -11.50 -10.19 -3.76
N TYR A 195 -10.75 -10.18 -2.66
CA TYR A 195 -11.18 -9.64 -1.37
C TYR A 195 -10.26 -8.52 -0.89
N ALA A 196 -10.83 -7.35 -0.67
CA ALA A 196 -10.14 -6.25 -0.02
C ALA A 196 -10.05 -6.49 1.49
N THR A 197 -8.95 -6.05 2.10
CA THR A 197 -8.75 -6.11 3.55
C THR A 197 -9.03 -4.75 4.17
N ILE A 198 -9.99 -4.68 5.10
CA ILE A 198 -10.30 -3.45 5.84
C ILE A 198 -9.95 -3.68 7.30
N SER A 199 -9.06 -2.85 7.84
CA SER A 199 -8.72 -2.81 9.26
C SER A 199 -9.35 -1.58 9.89
N VAL A 200 -10.22 -1.82 10.86
CA VAL A 200 -10.95 -0.76 11.57
C VAL A 200 -10.46 -0.74 13.01
N THR A 201 -10.11 0.45 13.50
CA THR A 201 -9.82 0.71 14.91
C THR A 201 -10.82 1.72 15.42
N VAL A 202 -11.53 1.40 16.48
CA VAL A 202 -12.51 2.27 17.13
C VAL A 202 -11.94 2.72 18.46
N ARG A 203 -11.74 4.03 18.62
CA ARG A 203 -11.28 4.66 19.85
C ARG A 203 -12.46 5.24 20.61
N ARG A 204 -12.32 5.34 21.93
CA ARG A 204 -13.28 6.09 22.73
C ARG A 204 -13.12 7.57 22.44
N GLU A 205 -14.23 8.25 22.16
CA GLU A 205 -14.26 9.71 22.00
C GLU A 205 -13.79 10.37 23.32
N THR A 206 -12.70 11.14 23.26
CA THR A 206 -12.24 11.92 24.42
C THR A 206 -12.84 13.31 24.36
N ARG A 207 -13.90 13.55 25.15
CA ARG A 207 -14.45 14.90 25.32
C ARG A 207 -13.65 15.66 26.39
N PRO A 208 -13.04 16.81 26.06
CA PRO A 208 -12.37 17.63 27.06
C PRO A 208 -13.38 18.09 28.12
N GLY A 209 -13.08 17.82 29.39
CA GLY A 209 -13.90 18.28 30.51
C GLY A 209 -13.93 19.82 30.61
N PRO A 210 -14.85 20.39 31.40
CA PRO A 210 -14.97 21.85 31.55
C PRO A 210 -13.67 22.52 31.99
N LEU A 211 -12.88 21.87 32.86
CA LEU A 211 -11.55 22.34 33.26
C LEU A 211 -10.55 22.38 32.09
N ALA A 212 -10.59 21.41 31.18
CA ALA A 212 -9.69 21.38 30.03
C ALA A 212 -9.93 22.60 29.12
N TRP A 213 -11.16 23.05 28.96
CA TRP A 213 -11.48 24.28 28.21
C TRP A 213 -10.90 25.53 28.85
N VAL A 214 -10.92 25.63 30.19
CA VAL A 214 -10.29 26.75 30.90
C VAL A 214 -8.78 26.79 30.64
N PHE A 215 -8.10 25.64 30.74
CA PHE A 215 -6.65 25.57 30.48
C PHE A 215 -6.29 25.80 29.00
N ILE A 216 -7.05 25.26 28.06
CA ILE A 216 -6.84 25.48 26.62
C ILE A 216 -7.04 26.95 26.27
N GLY A 217 -8.08 27.59 26.84
CA GLY A 217 -8.37 29.01 26.62
C GLY A 217 -7.27 29.93 27.17
N THR A 218 -6.83 29.71 28.41
CA THR A 218 -5.78 30.53 29.03
C THR A 218 -4.42 30.35 28.33
N PHE A 219 -4.05 29.12 27.97
CA PHE A 219 -2.81 28.86 27.24
C PHE A 219 -2.79 29.54 25.86
N LYS A 220 -3.90 29.49 25.12
CA LYS A 220 -4.04 30.15 23.81
C LYS A 220 -3.95 31.68 23.93
N LEU A 221 -4.52 32.25 25.00
CA LEU A 221 -4.44 33.68 25.29
C LEU A 221 -3.00 34.12 25.64
N ILE A 222 -2.29 33.33 26.45
CA ILE A 222 -0.89 33.60 26.79
C ILE A 222 -0.01 33.49 25.54
N GLN A 223 -0.17 32.44 24.73
CA GLN A 223 0.60 32.30 23.49
C GLN A 223 0.36 33.47 22.53
N PHE A 224 -0.88 33.95 22.40
CA PHE A 224 -1.20 35.13 21.59
C PHE A 224 -0.46 36.40 22.07
N LEU A 225 -0.19 36.51 23.36
CA LEU A 225 0.48 37.67 23.97
C LEU A 225 2.00 37.71 23.73
N PHE A 226 2.62 36.61 23.28
CA PHE A 226 4.07 36.47 23.08
C PHE A 226 4.49 36.19 21.62
N VAL A 227 3.57 36.34 20.66
CA VAL A 227 3.88 36.30 19.21
C VAL A 227 4.02 37.75 18.71
N TRP A 228 5.24 38.16 18.37
CA TRP A 228 5.56 39.37 17.59
C TRP A 228 6.12 38.95 16.23
#